data_AF-A0A6A7K2W2-F1
#
_entry.id   AF-A0A6A7K2W2-F1
#
_cell.length_a   1.000
_cell.length_b   1.000
_cell.length_c   1.000
_cell.angle_alpha   90.00
_cell.angle_beta   90.00
_cell.angle_gamma   90.00
#
_symmetry.space_group_name_H-M   'P 1'
#
loop_
_entity.id
_entity.type
_entity.pdbx_description
1 polymer ?
#
loop_
_entity_poly.entity_id
_entity_poly.type
_entity_poly.pdbx_seq_one_letter_code
_entity_poly.pdbx_strand_id
1 'polypeptide(L)' 'MSIEWVASRIKELRAKTGLSQEKFAFKIHMDRSYFASVETGNRNVSLLNLIKIINGLNVSFEDFFRGK' A
#
# COMPACT_ATOMS: atom_id res chain seq x y z
N MET A 1 -14.31 1.14 7.76
CA MET A 1 -13.22 1.29 6.77
C MET A 1 -13.31 0.12 5.80
N SER A 2 -13.27 0.36 4.49
CA SER A 2 -13.44 -0.70 3.48
C SER A 2 -12.11 -1.06 2.82
N ILE A 3 -12.02 -2.27 2.26
CA ILE A 3 -10.81 -2.77 1.58
C ILE A 3 -10.47 -1.88 0.38
N GLU A 4 -11.49 -1.41 -0.35
CA GLU A 4 -11.37 -0.55 -1.52
C GLU A 4 -10.72 0.79 -1.16
N TRP A 5 -11.09 1.36 0.00
CA TRP A 5 -10.48 2.61 0.46
C TRP A 5 -9.00 2.43 0.78
N VAL A 6 -8.63 1.36 1.50
CA VAL A 6 -7.22 1.06 1.83
C VAL A 6 -6.40 0.84 0.55
N ALA A 7 -6.94 0.08 -0.40
CA ALA A 7 -6.31 -0.17 -1.69
C ALA A 7 -6.07 1.14 -2.48
N SER A 8 -7.09 2.00 -2.55
CA SER A 8 -7.01 3.31 -3.19
C SER A 8 -5.97 4.20 -2.51
N ARG A 9 -5.93 4.21 -1.18
CA ARG A 9 -4.96 5.00 -0.40
C ARG A 9 -3.53 4.55 -0.63
N ILE A 10 -3.27 3.24 -0.66
CA ILE A 10 -1.94 2.68 -0.99
C ILE A 10 -1.52 3.12 -2.39
N LYS A 11 -2.41 2.97 -3.37
CA LYS A 11 -2.14 3.34 -4.77
C LYS A 11 -1.84 4.84 -4.92
N GLU A 12 -2.61 5.70 -4.28
CA GLU A 12 -2.42 7.15 -4.28
C GLU A 12 -1.04 7.52 -3.72
N LEU A 13 -0.70 7.01 -2.54
CA LEU A 13 0.57 7.29 -1.88
C LEU A 13 1.75 6.73 -2.67
N ARG A 14 1.64 5.52 -3.24
CA ARG A 14 2.69 4.97 -4.10
C ARG A 14 2.88 5.85 -5.34
N ALA A 15 1.82 6.30 -5.99
CA ALA A 15 1.93 7.15 -7.18
C ALA A 15 2.72 8.44 -6.90
N LYS A 16 2.57 9.04 -5.70
CA LYS A 16 3.34 10.22 -5.29
C LYS A 16 4.85 9.96 -5.18
N THR A 17 5.27 8.71 -4.98
CA THR A 17 6.70 8.33 -4.96
C THR A 17 7.34 8.21 -6.35
N GLY A 18 6.54 8.20 -7.42
CA GLY A 18 7.01 7.95 -8.79
C GLY A 18 7.42 6.49 -9.08
N LEU A 19 7.29 5.58 -8.11
CA LEU A 19 7.62 4.17 -8.29
C LEU A 19 6.49 3.40 -8.95
N SER A 20 6.80 2.51 -9.90
CA SER A 20 5.85 1.51 -10.41
C SER A 20 5.49 0.50 -9.31
N GLN A 21 4.43 -0.29 -9.51
CA GLN A 21 4.07 -1.38 -8.60
C GLN A 21 5.23 -2.37 -8.40
N GLU A 22 5.92 -2.70 -9.49
CA GLU A 22 7.07 -3.60 -9.45
C GLU A 22 8.24 -3.03 -8.65
N LYS A 23 8.63 -1.78 -8.92
CA LYS A 23 9.71 -1.12 -8.17
C LYS A 23 9.37 -0.98 -6.68
N PHE A 24 8.12 -0.65 -6.37
CA PHE A 24 7.68 -0.53 -4.98
C PHE A 24 7.64 -1.88 -4.27
N ALA A 25 7.04 -2.90 -4.89
CA ALA A 25 6.99 -4.25 -4.34
C ALA A 25 8.41 -4.81 -4.08
N PHE A 26 9.34 -4.59 -5.02
CA PHE A 26 10.74 -4.92 -4.84
C PHE A 26 11.37 -4.16 -3.64
N LYS A 27 11.16 -2.85 -3.55
CA LYS A 27 11.66 -2.00 -2.44
C LYS A 27 11.21 -2.54 -1.07
N ILE A 28 9.96 -3.00 -0.96
CA ILE A 28 9.41 -3.51 0.31
C ILE A 28 9.53 -5.04 0.44
N HIS A 29 10.34 -5.71 -0.39
CA HIS A 29 10.51 -7.16 -0.38
C HIS A 29 9.16 -7.91 -0.34
N MET A 30 8.27 -7.57 -1.27
CA MET A 30 6.93 -8.14 -1.41
C MET A 30 6.75 -8.67 -2.83
N ASP A 31 6.03 -9.77 -2.98
CA ASP A 31 5.68 -10.26 -4.31
C ASP A 31 4.86 -9.20 -5.06
N ARG A 32 5.25 -8.96 -6.32
CA ARG A 32 4.61 -7.95 -7.17
C ARG A 32 3.13 -8.26 -7.39
N SER A 33 2.77 -9.52 -7.60
CA SER A 33 1.39 -9.94 -7.89
C SER A 33 0.51 -9.80 -6.65
N TYR A 34 1.04 -10.15 -5.47
CA TYR A 34 0.39 -9.89 -4.18
C TYR A 34 0.16 -8.39 -3.97
N PHE A 35 1.19 -7.56 -4.15
CA PHE A 35 1.07 -6.11 -3.99
C PHE A 35 0.04 -5.50 -4.96
N ALA A 36 0.05 -5.92 -6.23
CA ALA A 36 -0.95 -5.48 -7.21
C ALA A 36 -2.38 -5.88 -6.82
N SER A 37 -2.55 -7.07 -6.23
CA SER A 37 -3.84 -7.55 -5.73
C SER A 37 -4.32 -6.73 -4.52
N VAL A 38 -3.41 -6.28 -3.64
CA VAL A 38 -3.71 -5.34 -2.55
C VAL A 38 -4.11 -3.96 -3.10
N GLU A 39 -3.36 -3.39 -4.05
CA GLU A 39 -3.69 -2.08 -4.64
C GLU A 39 -4.99 -2.05 -5.46
N THR A 40 -5.53 -3.22 -5.80
CA THR A 40 -6.82 -3.36 -6.51
C THR A 40 -7.96 -3.75 -5.59
N GLY A 41 -7.72 -3.93 -4.30
CA GLY A 41 -8.75 -4.32 -3.31
C GLY A 41 -9.18 -5.78 -3.40
N ASN A 42 -8.51 -6.59 -4.22
CA ASN A 42 -8.81 -8.01 -4.39
C ASN A 42 -8.26 -8.89 -3.25
N ARG A 43 -7.51 -8.29 -2.30
CA ARG A 43 -7.00 -8.96 -1.10
C ARG A 43 -7.24 -8.11 0.14
N ASN A 44 -7.72 -8.76 1.18
CA ASN A 44 -7.68 -8.23 2.52
C ASN A 44 -6.24 -8.37 3.07
N VAL A 45 -5.48 -7.27 3.03
CA VAL A 45 -4.07 -7.25 3.47
C VAL A 45 -3.99 -7.44 4.99
N SER A 46 -3.06 -8.29 5.45
CA SER A 46 -2.82 -8.43 6.89
C SER A 46 -2.22 -7.16 7.48
N LEU A 47 -2.45 -6.91 8.78
CA LEU A 47 -1.90 -5.74 9.46
C LEU A 47 -0.38 -5.64 9.32
N LEU A 48 0.35 -6.77 9.43
CA LEU A 48 1.81 -6.80 9.26
C LEU A 48 2.26 -6.35 7.87
N ASN A 49 1.56 -6.79 6.82
CA ASN A 49 1.86 -6.36 5.46
C ASN A 49 1.46 -4.90 5.22
N LEU A 50 0.38 -4.43 5.85
CA LEU A 50 0.00 -3.02 5.79
C LEU A 50 1.04 -2.13 6.46
N ILE A 51 1.56 -2.49 7.64
CA ILE A 51 2.69 -1.80 8.30
C ILE A 51 3.89 -1.74 7.34
N LYS A 52 4.25 -2.86 6.70
CA LYS A 52 5.36 -2.91 5.75
C LYS A 52 5.17 -1.96 4.58
N ILE A 53 3.96 -1.89 4.04
CA ILE A 53 3.60 -0.97 2.94
C ILE A 53 3.68 0.49 3.40
N ILE A 54 3.08 0.83 4.55
CA ILE A 54 3.08 2.19 5.12
C ILE A 54 4.52 2.67 5.36
N ASN A 55 5.37 1.83 5.96
CA ASN A 55 6.78 2.13 6.15
C ASN A 55 7.51 2.30 4.81
N GLY A 56 7.23 1.44 3.83
CA GLY A 56 7.79 1.55 2.48
C GLY A 56 7.38 2.82 1.72
N LEU A 57 6.20 3.35 2.02
CA LEU A 57 5.69 4.63 1.51
C LEU A 57 6.29 5.83 2.26
N ASN A 58 7.04 5.61 3.35
CA ASN A 58 7.62 6.65 4.19
C ASN A 58 6.58 7.65 4.74
N VAL A 59 5.43 7.13 5.16
CA VAL A 59 4.37 7.89 5.84
C VAL A 59 4.09 7.29 7.21
N SER A 60 3.59 8.11 8.14
CA SER A 60 3.15 7.59 9.44
C SER A 60 1.80 6.86 9.31
N PHE A 61 1.48 6.05 10.32
CA PHE A 61 0.14 5.44 10.45
C PHE A 61 -0.95 6.51 10.49
N GLU A 62 -0.74 7.59 11.22
CA GLU A 62 -1.67 8.71 11.30
C GLU A 62 -1.88 9.35 9.92
N ASP A 63 -0.81 9.63 9.18
CA ASP A 63 -0.90 10.23 7.84
C ASP A 63 -1.59 9.31 6.84
N PHE A 64 -1.37 8.01 6.96
CA PHE A 64 -2.06 7.03 6.10
C PHE A 64 -3.57 7.12 6.28
N PHE A 65 -4.05 7.22 7.53
CA PHE A 65 -5.48 7.26 7.89
C PHE A 65 -6.08 8.67 8.03
N ARG A 66 -5.30 9.73 7.82
CA ARG A 66 -5.75 11.11 7.95
C ARG A 66 -6.97 11.38 7.05
N GLY A 67 -8.04 11.90 7.65
CA GLY A 67 -9.31 12.21 6.96
C GLY A 67 -10.29 11.03 6.86
N LYS A 68 -10.12 9.99 7.68
CA LYS A 68 -11.06 8.88 7.84
C LYS A 68 -11.57 8.72 9.26
#